data_AF-A0AAU2ZCU6-F1
#
_entry.id   AF-A0AAU2ZCU6-F1
#
_cell.length_a   1.000
_cell.length_b   1.000
_cell.length_c   1.000
_cell.angle_alpha   90.00
_cell.angle_beta   90.00
_cell.angle_gamma   90.00
#
_symmetry.space_group_name_H-M   'P 1'
#
loop_
_entity.id
_entity.type
_entity.pdbx_description
1 polymer ?
#
loop_
_entity_poly.entity_id
_entity_poly.type
_entity_poly.pdbx_seq_one_letter_code
_entity_poly.pdbx_strand_id
1 'polypeptide(L)'
;MLELSAAGSGQVHLARPRAGPELRHLAELGVELTDPGAGSVNWSTTDWEHAAALAPDLVLADSRGNAVPARELDSVPGWRTLTVTATVEPWNPELPCSGAACAAFLYSVADALEVLRAKH
;
A
#
# COMPACT_ATOMS: atom_id res chain seq x y z
N MET A 1 3.15 -1.45 -7.28
CA MET A 1 2.91 -1.53 -5.82
C MET A 1 2.10 -0.32 -5.39
N LEU A 2 1.10 -0.50 -4.54
CA LEU A 2 0.20 0.56 -4.05
C LEU A 2 0.16 0.55 -2.53
N GLU A 3 0.43 1.67 -1.88
CA GLU A 3 0.31 1.81 -0.44
C GLU A 3 -0.98 2.53 -0.07
N LEU A 4 -1.65 2.07 0.98
CA LEU A 4 -2.94 2.62 1.38
C LEU A 4 -3.16 2.64 2.90
N SER A 5 -4.00 3.59 3.32
CA SER A 5 -4.56 3.66 4.67
C SER A 5 -6.08 3.71 4.55
N ALA A 6 -6.76 2.72 5.11
CA ALA A 6 -8.22 2.69 5.15
C ALA A 6 -8.77 3.87 5.98
N ALA A 7 -9.82 4.51 5.47
CA ALA A 7 -10.50 5.63 6.11
C ALA A 7 -12.01 5.35 6.28
N GLY A 8 -12.34 4.07 6.48
CA GLY A 8 -13.71 3.55 6.61
C GLY A 8 -14.15 2.76 5.39
N SER A 9 -15.43 2.36 5.39
CA SER A 9 -15.99 1.48 4.35
C SER A 9 -16.17 2.17 2.99
N GLY A 10 -16.27 3.50 2.95
CA GLY A 10 -16.47 4.27 1.72
C GLY A 10 -15.25 5.07 1.25
N GLN A 11 -14.13 5.04 1.99
CA GLN A 11 -13.00 5.90 1.71
C GLN A 11 -11.66 5.23 2.04
N VAL A 12 -10.67 5.48 1.19
CA VAL A 12 -9.29 5.04 1.36
C VAL A 12 -8.33 6.17 0.96
N HIS A 13 -7.20 6.26 1.67
CA HIS A 13 -6.09 7.13 1.32
C HIS A 13 -5.02 6.31 0.61
N LEU A 14 -4.72 6.66 -0.63
CA LEU A 14 -3.69 6.03 -1.45
C LEU A 14 -2.43 6.90 -1.41
N ALA A 15 -1.30 6.32 -1.00
CA ALA A 15 -0.04 7.04 -0.98
C ALA A 15 0.40 7.35 -2.41
N ARG A 16 0.98 8.52 -2.60
CA ARG A 16 1.60 8.86 -3.89
C ARG A 16 3.05 8.37 -3.91
N PRO A 17 3.61 8.00 -5.07
CA PRO A 17 4.97 7.48 -5.19
C PRO A 17 6.08 8.35 -4.55
N ARG A 18 5.81 9.64 -4.30
CA ARG A 18 6.76 10.59 -3.72
C ARG A 18 6.34 11.11 -2.34
N ALA A 19 5.38 10.46 -1.67
CA ALA A 19 4.82 10.91 -0.40
C ALA A 19 5.85 10.87 0.74
N GLY A 20 6.58 9.75 0.86
CA GLY A 20 7.56 9.51 1.92
C GLY A 20 8.97 9.21 1.39
N PRO A 21 10.01 9.34 2.22
CA PRO A 21 11.39 9.01 1.86
C PRO A 21 11.56 7.53 1.47
N GLU A 22 10.86 6.62 2.13
CA GLU A 22 10.89 5.19 1.86
C GLU A 22 10.30 4.83 0.49
N LEU A 23 9.18 5.44 0.10
CA LEU A 23 8.58 5.23 -1.23
C LEU A 23 9.46 5.79 -2.34
N ARG A 24 10.05 6.99 -2.12
CA ARG A 24 11.03 7.55 -3.06
C ARG A 24 12.22 6.61 -3.23
N HIS A 25 12.72 6.05 -2.13
CA HIS A 25 13.84 5.12 -2.18
C HIS A 25 13.50 3.83 -2.94
N LEU A 26 12.32 3.24 -2.73
CA LEU A 26 11.86 2.09 -3.50
C LEU A 26 11.77 2.42 -5.00
N ALA A 27 11.24 3.59 -5.36
CA ALA A 27 11.18 4.04 -6.75
C ALA A 27 12.59 4.24 -7.35
N GLU A 28 13.55 4.77 -6.59
CA GLU A 28 14.96 4.88 -7.00
C GLU A 28 15.62 3.50 -7.22
N LEU A 29 15.20 2.49 -6.48
CA LEU A 29 15.61 1.09 -6.66
C LEU A 29 14.89 0.40 -7.84
N GLY A 30 14.01 1.11 -8.55
CA GLY A 30 13.28 0.60 -9.71
C GLY A 30 11.99 -0.14 -9.38
N VAL A 31 11.49 -0.05 -8.15
CA VAL A 31 10.16 -0.57 -7.81
C VAL A 31 9.09 0.32 -8.46
N GLU A 32 8.22 -0.29 -9.26
CA GLU A 32 7.11 0.42 -9.88
C GLU A 32 6.01 0.71 -8.84
N LEU A 33 5.79 2.00 -8.59
CA LEU A 33 4.74 2.49 -7.69
C LEU A 33 3.54 2.97 -8.51
N THR A 34 2.36 2.51 -8.11
CA THR A 34 1.08 2.86 -8.75
C THR A 34 0.75 4.32 -8.44
N ASP A 35 0.53 5.15 -9.47
CA ASP A 35 0.05 6.53 -9.27
C ASP A 35 -1.47 6.51 -9.07
N PRO A 36 -2.00 6.90 -7.90
CA PRO A 36 -3.43 6.91 -7.65
C PRO A 36 -4.17 8.05 -8.35
N GLY A 37 -3.44 9.00 -8.98
CA GLY A 37 -4.00 10.12 -9.71
C GLY A 37 -4.15 11.38 -8.86
N ALA A 38 -5.28 12.09 -9.04
CA ALA A 38 -5.50 13.39 -8.42
C ALA A 38 -5.50 13.32 -6.88
N GLY A 39 -4.94 14.34 -6.24
CA GLY A 39 -4.81 14.39 -4.78
C GLY A 39 -3.85 15.49 -4.32
N SER A 40 -3.51 15.42 -3.04
CA SER A 40 -2.46 16.24 -2.44
C SER A 40 -1.06 15.78 -2.87
N VAL A 41 -0.01 16.35 -2.27
CA VAL A 41 1.38 15.93 -2.51
C VAL A 41 1.61 14.47 -2.05
N ASN A 42 1.01 14.07 -0.94
CA ASN A 42 1.29 12.79 -0.29
C ASN A 42 0.20 11.75 -0.50
N TRP A 43 -1.06 12.19 -0.58
CA TRP A 43 -2.22 11.31 -0.57
C TRP A 43 -3.20 11.66 -1.69
N SER A 44 -3.74 10.63 -2.32
CA SER A 44 -5.00 10.68 -3.05
C SER A 44 -6.08 10.03 -2.19
N THR A 45 -7.16 10.76 -1.89
CA THR A 45 -8.29 10.25 -1.13
C THR A 45 -9.40 9.89 -2.10
N THR A 46 -9.84 8.64 -2.07
CA THR A 46 -10.78 8.09 -3.05
C THR A 46 -11.60 6.95 -2.45
N ASP A 47 -12.40 6.27 -3.27
CA ASP A 47 -13.17 5.07 -2.89
C ASP A 47 -12.42 3.76 -3.17
N TRP A 48 -12.99 2.65 -2.71
CA TRP A 48 -12.37 1.33 -2.83
C TRP A 48 -12.47 0.77 -4.25
N GLU A 49 -13.47 1.19 -5.02
CA GLU A 49 -13.67 0.83 -6.42
C GLU A 49 -12.54 1.40 -7.29
N HIS A 50 -12.18 2.68 -7.08
CA HIS A 50 -11.02 3.29 -7.74
C HIS A 50 -9.72 2.59 -7.34
N ALA A 51 -9.52 2.32 -6.05
CA ALA A 51 -8.33 1.60 -5.58
C ALA A 51 -8.20 0.21 -6.23
N ALA A 52 -9.30 -0.54 -6.34
CA ALA A 52 -9.33 -1.83 -7.02
C ALA A 52 -9.08 -1.72 -8.53
N ALA A 53 -9.59 -0.67 -9.18
CA ALA A 53 -9.41 -0.44 -10.61
C ALA A 53 -7.95 -0.14 -11.01
N LEU A 54 -7.11 0.30 -10.08
CA LEU A 54 -5.67 0.48 -10.30
C LEU A 54 -4.91 -0.85 -10.46
N ALA A 55 -5.54 -1.97 -10.10
CA ALA A 55 -5.03 -3.33 -10.27
C ALA A 55 -3.55 -3.54 -9.88
N PRO A 56 -3.11 -3.16 -8.65
CA PRO A 56 -1.75 -3.41 -8.21
C PRO A 56 -1.50 -4.90 -7.90
N ASP A 57 -0.30 -5.40 -8.18
CA ASP A 57 0.08 -6.77 -7.79
C ASP A 57 0.43 -6.89 -6.29
N LEU A 58 0.92 -5.79 -5.70
CA LEU A 58 1.29 -5.67 -4.29
C LEU A 58 0.63 -4.46 -3.66
N VAL A 59 -0.07 -4.68 -2.55
CA VAL A 59 -0.66 -3.65 -1.70
C VAL A 59 0.04 -3.63 -0.35
N LEU A 60 0.49 -2.45 0.07
CA LEU A 60 0.97 -2.21 1.43
C LEU A 60 -0.14 -1.53 2.24
N ALA A 61 -0.76 -2.26 3.17
CA ALA A 61 -1.89 -1.77 3.95
C ALA A 61 -1.43 -1.23 5.31
N ASP A 62 -1.86 -0.02 5.66
CA ASP A 62 -1.58 0.59 6.96
C ASP A 62 -2.02 -0.32 8.11
N SER A 63 -1.07 -0.63 8.98
CA SER A 63 -1.19 -1.54 10.11
C SER A 63 -1.06 -0.85 11.47
N ARG A 64 -0.99 0.49 11.49
CA ARG A 64 -0.98 1.26 12.74
C ARG A 64 -2.27 0.98 13.53
N GLY A 65 -2.17 0.98 14.87
CA GLY A 65 -3.30 0.64 15.74
C GLY A 65 -4.50 1.59 15.66
N ASN A 66 -4.35 2.76 15.04
CA ASN A 66 -5.43 3.72 14.76
C ASN A 66 -6.00 3.62 13.34
N ALA A 67 -5.45 2.76 12.47
CA ALA A 67 -6.01 2.47 11.16
C ALA A 67 -7.25 1.59 11.29
N VAL A 68 -8.15 1.66 10.32
CA VAL A 68 -9.32 0.78 10.27
C VAL A 68 -8.86 -0.67 10.13
N PRO A 69 -9.24 -1.57 11.06
CA PRO A 69 -8.82 -2.98 10.99
C PRO A 69 -9.31 -3.68 9.72
N ALA A 70 -8.47 -4.52 9.11
CA ALA A 70 -8.83 -5.24 7.88
C ALA A 70 -10.14 -6.04 7.99
N ARG A 71 -10.43 -6.63 9.17
CA ARG A 71 -11.69 -7.36 9.46
C ARG A 71 -12.95 -6.50 9.27
N GLU A 72 -12.84 -5.17 9.42
CA GLU A 72 -13.96 -4.25 9.24
C GLU A 72 -14.18 -3.92 7.76
N LEU A 73 -13.19 -4.21 6.91
CA LEU A 73 -13.25 -4.07 5.46
C LEU A 73 -13.74 -5.35 4.76
N ASP A 74 -13.91 -6.47 5.47
CA ASP A 74 -14.36 -7.75 4.89
C ASP A 74 -15.73 -7.63 4.17
N SER A 75 -16.55 -6.66 4.54
CA SER A 75 -17.84 -6.38 3.87
C SER A 75 -17.75 -5.39 2.70
N VAL A 76 -16.59 -4.75 2.48
CA VAL A 76 -16.37 -3.73 1.47
C VAL A 76 -16.05 -4.38 0.11
N PRO A 77 -16.91 -4.26 -0.91
CA PRO A 77 -16.72 -4.96 -2.19
C PRO A 77 -15.41 -4.60 -2.91
N GLY A 78 -15.03 -3.32 -2.91
CA GLY A 78 -13.77 -2.87 -3.51
C GLY A 78 -12.54 -3.45 -2.82
N TRP A 79 -12.51 -3.48 -1.47
CA TRP A 79 -11.44 -4.14 -0.71
C TRP A 79 -11.33 -5.63 -1.02
N ARG A 80 -12.46 -6.34 -1.08
CA ARG A 80 -12.47 -7.76 -1.46
C ARG A 80 -11.92 -7.99 -2.86
N THR A 81 -12.28 -7.12 -3.81
CA THR A 81 -11.78 -7.21 -5.19
C THR A 81 -10.27 -6.99 -5.25
N LEU A 82 -9.79 -5.98 -4.51
CA LEU A 82 -8.38 -5.66 -4.41
C LEU A 82 -7.58 -6.83 -3.79
N THR A 83 -8.04 -7.39 -2.68
CA THR A 83 -7.34 -8.47 -1.95
C THR A 83 -7.42 -9.84 -2.61
N VAL A 84 -8.34 -10.05 -3.56
CA VAL A 84 -8.38 -11.26 -4.39
C VAL A 84 -7.26 -11.26 -5.45
N THR A 85 -6.90 -10.07 -5.94
CA THR A 85 -5.98 -9.91 -7.07
C THR A 85 -4.58 -9.51 -6.63
N ALA A 86 -4.46 -8.72 -5.57
CA ALA A 86 -3.19 -8.26 -5.03
C ALA A 86 -2.71 -9.13 -3.85
N THR A 87 -1.39 -9.25 -3.72
CA THR A 87 -0.78 -9.67 -2.44
C THR A 87 -0.84 -8.47 -1.48
N VAL A 88 -1.24 -8.68 -0.23
CA VAL A 88 -1.43 -7.61 0.76
C VAL A 88 -0.46 -7.82 1.91
N GLU A 89 0.42 -6.86 2.13
CA GLU A 89 1.40 -6.87 3.22
C GLU A 89 1.13 -5.73 4.22
N PRO A 90 1.40 -5.92 5.52
CA PRO A 90 1.28 -4.86 6.50
C PRO A 90 2.37 -3.81 6.30
N TRP A 91 2.00 -2.55 6.48
CA TRP A 91 2.90 -1.41 6.38
C TRP A 91 2.66 -0.41 7.49
N ASN A 92 3.73 0.25 7.93
CA ASN A 92 3.66 1.38 8.84
C ASN A 92 4.08 2.65 8.09
N PRO A 93 3.15 3.57 7.77
CA PRO A 93 3.46 4.85 7.15
C PRO A 93 4.38 5.76 7.98
N GLU A 94 4.45 5.51 9.29
CA GLU A 94 5.30 6.22 10.24
C GLU A 94 6.46 5.33 10.66
N LEU A 95 7.29 4.96 9.67
CA LEU A 95 8.43 4.10 9.91
C LEU A 95 9.35 4.73 10.99
N PRO A 96 9.71 4.01 12.06
CA PRO A 96 10.62 4.55 13.06
C PRO A 96 11.94 4.99 12.43
N CYS A 97 12.46 6.16 12.82
CA CYS A 97 13.76 6.68 12.38
C CYS A 97 14.93 5.83 12.90
N SER A 98 15.10 4.63 12.33
CA SER A 98 16.15 3.68 12.69
C SER A 98 16.59 2.88 11.47
N GLY A 99 17.89 2.59 11.38
CA GLY A 99 18.43 1.76 10.30
C GLY A 99 17.82 0.34 10.30
N ALA A 100 17.55 -0.20 11.48
CA ALA A 100 16.91 -1.52 11.61
C ALA A 100 15.48 -1.55 11.05
N ALA A 101 14.66 -0.53 11.33
CA ALA A 101 13.31 -0.45 10.78
C ALA A 101 13.32 -0.26 9.26
N CYS A 102 14.23 0.58 8.74
CA CYS A 102 14.41 0.75 7.30
C CYS A 102 14.80 -0.56 6.61
N ALA A 103 15.79 -1.27 7.14
CA ALA A 103 16.22 -2.56 6.61
C ALA A 103 15.07 -3.59 6.64
N ALA A 104 14.36 -3.71 7.76
CA ALA A 104 13.24 -4.64 7.90
C ALA A 104 12.12 -4.34 6.88
N PHE A 105 11.80 -3.07 6.66
CA PHE A 105 10.84 -2.66 5.65
C PHE A 105 11.28 -3.05 4.23
N LEU A 106 12.53 -2.75 3.86
CA LEU A 106 13.05 -3.11 2.54
C LEU A 106 13.08 -4.62 2.31
N TYR A 107 13.46 -5.41 3.32
CA TYR A 107 13.41 -6.88 3.23
C TYR A 107 11.98 -7.40 3.05
N SER A 108 11.02 -6.86 3.81
CA SER A 108 9.60 -7.23 3.66
C SER A 108 9.09 -6.99 2.24
N VAL A 109 9.39 -5.83 1.67
CA VAL A 109 9.01 -5.50 0.28
C VAL A 109 9.73 -6.41 -0.71
N ALA A 110 11.02 -6.67 -0.53
CA ALA A 110 11.79 -7.55 -1.41
C ALA A 110 11.22 -8.98 -1.41
N ASP A 111 10.92 -9.53 -0.23
CA ASP A 111 10.34 -10.87 -0.08
C ASP A 111 8.98 -10.96 -0.79
N ALA A 112 8.12 -9.95 -0.62
CA ALA A 112 6.82 -9.90 -1.29
C ALA A 112 6.94 -9.84 -2.82
N LEU A 113 7.90 -9.06 -3.34
CA LEU A 113 8.16 -8.96 -4.78
C LEU A 113 8.72 -10.26 -5.36
N GLU A 114 9.58 -10.97 -4.64
CA GLU A 114 10.10 -12.28 -5.07
C GLU A 114 9.00 -13.35 -5.08
N VAL A 115 8.11 -13.35 -4.08
CA VAL A 115 6.92 -14.22 -4.09
C VAL A 115 6.02 -13.93 -5.29
N LEU A 116 5.82 -12.66 -5.65
CA LEU A 116 5.05 -12.29 -6.84
C LEU A 116 5.72 -12.77 -8.13
N ARG A 117 7.04 -12.56 -8.27
CA ARG A 117 7.80 -13.04 -9.45
C ARG A 117 7.68 -14.55 -9.65
N ALA A 118 7.65 -15.33 -8.58
CA ALA A 118 7.51 -16.79 -8.67
C ALA A 118 6.10 -17.26 -9.10
N LYS A 119 5.09 -16.38 -9.10
CA LYS A 119 3.71 -16.69 -9.53
C LYS A 119 3.50 -16.49 -11.04
N HIS A 120 4.42 -15.83 -11.74
CA HIS A 120 4.37 -15.54 -13.18
C HIS A 120 5.38 -16.38 -13.97
#